data_AF-A0A1S8D023-F1
#
_entry.id   AF-A0A1S8D023-F1
#
_cell.length_a   1.000
_cell.length_b   1.000
_cell.length_c   1.000
_cell.angle_alpha   90.00
_cell.angle_beta   90.00
_cell.angle_gamma   90.00
#
_symmetry.space_group_name_H-M   'P 1'
#
loop_
_entity.id
_entity.type
_entity.pdbx_description
1 polymer ?
#
loop_
_entity_poly.entity_id
_entity_poly.type
_entity_poly.pdbx_seq_one_letter_code
_entity_poly.pdbx_strand_id
1 'polypeptide(L)'
;MMTPAEQLPRIFQVNLSRFFDRVIWPGMDALTAHPTLATGEAQSLEQFLDRVAAQVDNYTANEAAKSFVLTMAGIFERQLSIWARAKRPDDAPMLRGFKEQLLACAEIAEVDLGSDNVGPDLLEMFIVANVVRHGEGPACEKLRAIAPALWSNEAGDYLDLLPGPTLPSEHLRLRPADLIRYIRAGTRFWGRCDPLPGAVTEPPH
;
A
#
# COMPACT_ATOMS: atom_id res chain seq x y z
N MET A 1 7.78 -9.82 -34.23
CA MET A 1 8.03 -10.76 -33.11
C MET A 1 8.24 -9.90 -31.89
N MET A 2 7.49 -10.15 -30.81
CA MET A 2 7.49 -9.28 -29.63
C MET A 2 8.72 -9.56 -28.76
N THR A 3 9.32 -8.52 -28.20
CA THR A 3 10.46 -8.64 -27.28
C THR A 3 9.98 -9.05 -25.88
N PRO A 4 10.81 -9.77 -25.10
CA PRO A 4 10.48 -10.08 -23.70
C PRO A 4 10.14 -8.82 -22.87
N ALA A 5 10.77 -7.68 -23.18
CA ALA A 5 10.54 -6.41 -22.49
C ALA A 5 9.13 -5.83 -22.71
N GLU A 6 8.50 -6.12 -23.84
CA GLU A 6 7.13 -5.68 -24.15
C GLU A 6 6.06 -6.50 -23.40
N GLN A 7 6.39 -7.71 -22.95
CA GLN A 7 5.49 -8.56 -22.17
C GLN A 7 5.51 -8.26 -20.67
N LEU A 8 6.54 -7.54 -20.20
CA LEU A 8 6.74 -7.27 -18.77
C LEU A 8 5.55 -6.56 -18.10
N PRO A 9 4.93 -5.52 -18.69
CA PRO A 9 3.75 -4.89 -18.07
C PRO A 9 2.62 -5.87 -17.81
N ARG A 10 2.28 -6.75 -18.78
CA ARG A 10 1.28 -7.82 -18.60
C ARG A 10 1.66 -8.75 -17.46
N ILE A 11 2.92 -9.20 -17.42
CA ILE A 11 3.41 -10.11 -16.38
C ILE A 11 3.32 -9.45 -15.01
N PHE A 12 3.73 -8.19 -14.89
CA PHE A 12 3.70 -7.44 -13.64
C PHE A 12 2.28 -7.18 -13.15
N GLN A 13 1.37 -6.81 -14.05
CA GLN A 13 -0.05 -6.69 -13.75
C GLN A 13 -0.63 -8.00 -13.18
N VAL A 14 -0.41 -9.12 -13.86
CA VAL A 14 -0.94 -10.43 -13.43
C VAL A 14 -0.31 -10.86 -12.11
N ASN A 15 0.98 -10.60 -11.90
CA ASN A 15 1.65 -10.92 -10.65
C ASN A 15 1.08 -10.13 -9.47
N LEU A 16 0.84 -8.83 -9.65
CA LEU A 16 0.22 -7.99 -8.62
C LEU A 16 -1.19 -8.48 -8.28
N SER A 17 -2.05 -8.68 -9.29
CA SER A 17 -3.41 -9.18 -9.09
C SER A 17 -3.41 -10.52 -8.34
N ARG A 18 -2.59 -11.48 -8.78
CA ARG A 18 -2.51 -12.79 -8.12
C ARG A 18 -1.97 -12.72 -6.70
N PHE A 19 -0.99 -11.84 -6.44
CA PHE A 19 -0.46 -11.65 -5.10
C PHE A 19 -1.55 -11.08 -4.17
N PHE A 20 -2.33 -10.13 -4.67
CA PHE A 20 -3.46 -9.60 -3.92
C PHE A 20 -4.52 -10.67 -3.66
N ASP A 21 -5.01 -11.32 -4.71
CA ASP A 21 -6.11 -12.31 -4.63
C ASP A 21 -5.78 -13.53 -3.78
N ARG A 22 -4.52 -13.97 -3.80
CA ARG A 22 -4.12 -15.25 -3.19
C ARG A 22 -3.41 -15.09 -1.87
N VAL A 23 -2.94 -13.89 -1.53
CA VAL A 23 -2.14 -13.66 -0.33
C VAL A 23 -2.70 -12.52 0.50
N ILE A 24 -2.78 -11.30 -0.06
CA ILE A 24 -3.18 -10.12 0.72
C ILE A 24 -4.64 -10.22 1.14
N TRP A 25 -5.54 -10.42 0.18
CA TRP A 25 -6.98 -10.42 0.47
C TRP A 25 -7.37 -11.58 1.41
N PRO A 26 -6.96 -12.84 1.18
CA PRO A 26 -7.23 -13.92 2.12
C PRO A 26 -6.58 -13.69 3.50
N GLY A 27 -5.37 -13.10 3.51
CA GLY A 27 -4.68 -12.77 4.75
C GLY A 27 -5.42 -11.73 5.58
N MET A 28 -5.98 -10.70 4.94
CA MET A 28 -6.80 -9.69 5.62
C MET A 28 -8.16 -10.24 6.04
N ASP A 29 -8.82 -11.04 5.19
CA ASP A 29 -10.13 -11.63 5.45
C ASP A 29 -10.11 -12.63 6.63
N ALA A 30 -8.97 -13.27 6.87
CA ALA A 30 -8.78 -14.18 8.00
C ALA A 30 -8.57 -13.47 9.35
N LEU A 31 -8.34 -12.15 9.38
CA LEU A 31 -8.08 -11.39 10.59
C LEU A 31 -9.35 -10.75 11.13
N THR A 32 -9.59 -10.92 12.42
CA THR A 32 -10.69 -10.24 13.12
C THR A 32 -10.40 -8.76 13.25
N ALA A 33 -11.37 -7.92 12.93
CA ALA A 33 -11.33 -6.48 13.20
C ALA A 33 -12.64 -6.03 13.84
N HIS A 34 -12.54 -5.34 14.97
CA HIS A 34 -13.63 -4.80 15.76
C HIS A 34 -13.84 -3.32 15.40
N PRO A 35 -15.03 -2.90 14.96
CA PRO A 35 -15.27 -1.53 14.50
C PRO A 35 -15.26 -0.49 15.62
N THR A 36 -15.38 -0.92 16.88
CA THR A 36 -15.32 -0.07 18.06
C THR A 36 -14.81 -0.87 19.25
N LEU A 37 -13.86 -0.31 19.97
CA LEU A 37 -13.30 -0.85 21.20
C LEU A 37 -14.05 -0.27 22.39
N ALA A 38 -14.45 -1.12 23.32
CA ALA A 38 -15.05 -0.66 24.56
C ALA A 38 -14.00 0.02 25.45
N THR A 39 -14.34 1.19 25.98
CA THR A 39 -13.48 2.00 26.84
C THR A 39 -13.99 2.02 28.30
N GLY A 40 -13.15 2.48 29.23
CA GLY A 40 -13.47 2.57 30.66
C GLY A 40 -13.10 1.33 31.48
N GLU A 41 -13.45 1.33 32.77
CA GLU A 41 -13.17 0.22 33.68
C GLU A 41 -14.01 -1.01 33.32
N ALA A 42 -13.40 -2.19 33.44
CA ALA A 42 -14.09 -3.46 33.27
C ALA A 42 -14.76 -3.86 34.60
N GLN A 43 -16.01 -4.32 34.52
CA GLN A 43 -16.81 -4.78 35.66
C GLN A 43 -16.42 -6.19 36.11
N SER A 44 -15.67 -6.93 35.29
CA SER A 44 -15.18 -8.28 35.58
C SER A 44 -13.86 -8.56 34.86
N LEU A 45 -13.15 -9.61 35.30
CA LEU A 45 -11.94 -10.10 34.63
C LEU A 45 -12.24 -10.58 33.20
N GLU A 46 -13.35 -11.29 32.99
CA GLU A 46 -13.76 -11.77 31.67
C GLU A 46 -13.97 -10.60 30.70
N GLN A 47 -14.71 -9.58 31.13
CA GLN A 47 -14.91 -8.38 30.32
C GLN A 47 -13.59 -7.65 30.04
N PHE A 48 -12.66 -7.63 31.00
CA PHE A 48 -11.33 -7.08 30.78
C PHE A 48 -10.58 -7.85 29.70
N LEU A 49 -10.56 -9.19 29.77
CA LEU A 49 -9.88 -10.05 28.80
C LEU A 49 -10.48 -9.91 27.39
N ASP A 50 -11.80 -9.83 27.27
CA ASP A 50 -12.47 -9.61 25.97
C ASP A 50 -12.07 -8.27 25.34
N ARG A 51 -11.99 -7.20 26.15
CA ARG A 51 -11.55 -5.88 25.68
C ARG A 51 -10.10 -5.90 25.20
N VAL A 52 -9.22 -6.58 25.93
CA VAL A 52 -7.81 -6.74 25.55
C VAL A 52 -7.69 -7.57 24.27
N ALA A 53 -8.46 -8.65 24.13
CA ALA A 53 -8.47 -9.46 22.91
C ALA A 53 -8.87 -8.63 21.69
N ALA A 54 -9.93 -7.82 21.78
CA ALA A 54 -10.37 -6.95 20.70
C ALA A 54 -9.30 -5.90 20.30
N GLN A 55 -8.56 -5.37 21.27
CA GLN A 55 -7.44 -4.46 21.01
C GLN A 55 -6.30 -5.16 20.28
N VAL A 56 -5.92 -6.36 20.71
CA VAL A 56 -4.86 -7.17 20.08
C VAL A 56 -5.24 -7.57 18.66
N ASP A 57 -6.50 -7.95 18.43
CA ASP A 57 -7.03 -8.25 17.09
C ASP A 57 -6.87 -7.04 16.16
N ASN A 58 -7.33 -5.86 16.57
CA ASN A 58 -7.24 -4.63 15.77
C ASN A 58 -5.81 -4.16 15.52
N TYR A 59 -4.94 -4.30 16.51
CA TYR A 59 -3.50 -4.03 16.34
C TYR A 59 -2.91 -4.98 15.30
N THR A 60 -3.16 -6.27 15.44
CA THR A 60 -2.66 -7.31 14.53
C THR A 60 -3.15 -7.09 13.10
N ALA A 61 -4.43 -6.80 12.91
CA ALA A 61 -5.01 -6.49 11.60
C ALA A 61 -4.35 -5.27 10.93
N ASN A 62 -4.07 -4.22 11.71
CA ASN A 62 -3.41 -3.02 11.21
C ASN A 62 -1.94 -3.28 10.84
N GLU A 63 -1.20 -4.04 11.66
CA GLU A 63 0.19 -4.42 11.36
C GLU A 63 0.29 -5.33 10.12
N ALA A 64 -0.68 -6.22 9.93
CA ALA A 64 -0.79 -7.00 8.71
C ALA A 64 -1.00 -6.10 7.48
N ALA A 65 -1.91 -5.14 7.55
CA ALA A 65 -2.14 -4.18 6.47
C ALA A 65 -0.89 -3.35 6.15
N LYS A 66 -0.17 -2.84 7.17
CA LYS A 66 1.13 -2.14 7.02
C LYS A 66 2.16 -3.02 6.31
N SER A 67 2.29 -4.27 6.73
CA SER A 67 3.21 -5.25 6.13
C SER A 67 2.87 -5.54 4.66
N PHE A 68 1.59 -5.64 4.32
CA PHE A 68 1.15 -5.85 2.94
C PHE A 68 1.40 -4.61 2.07
N VAL A 69 1.15 -3.39 2.56
CA VAL A 69 1.49 -2.17 1.81
C VAL A 69 3.00 -2.07 1.56
N LEU A 70 3.82 -2.33 2.59
CA LEU A 70 5.28 -2.35 2.45
C LEU A 70 5.72 -3.35 1.37
N THR A 71 5.10 -4.53 1.35
CA THR A 71 5.40 -5.58 0.37
C THR A 71 4.96 -5.17 -1.04
N MET A 72 3.75 -4.64 -1.22
CA MET A 72 3.26 -4.16 -2.51
C MET A 72 4.13 -3.05 -3.08
N ALA A 73 4.50 -2.06 -2.26
CA ALA A 73 5.39 -0.97 -2.67
C ALA A 73 6.75 -1.50 -3.13
N GLY A 74 7.35 -2.43 -2.38
CA GLY A 74 8.63 -3.04 -2.75
C GLY A 74 8.58 -3.88 -4.02
N ILE A 75 7.48 -4.62 -4.25
CA ILE A 75 7.27 -5.37 -5.49
C ILE A 75 7.16 -4.39 -6.66
N PHE A 76 6.31 -3.36 -6.53
CA PHE A 76 6.05 -2.40 -7.60
C PHE A 76 7.28 -1.58 -7.97
N GLU A 77 8.03 -1.07 -6.98
CA GLU A 77 9.29 -0.35 -7.21
C GLU A 77 10.32 -1.23 -7.94
N ARG A 78 10.44 -2.51 -7.56
CA ARG A 78 11.33 -3.46 -8.26
C ARG A 78 10.90 -3.67 -9.71
N GLN A 79 9.60 -3.79 -9.97
CA GLN A 79 9.05 -3.94 -11.32
C GLN A 79 9.32 -2.69 -12.17
N LEU A 80 9.12 -1.48 -11.63
CA LEU A 80 9.50 -0.23 -12.29
C LEU A 80 10.99 -0.23 -12.65
N SER A 81 11.86 -0.58 -11.71
CA SER A 81 13.31 -0.60 -11.94
C SER A 81 13.70 -1.60 -13.05
N ILE A 82 13.11 -2.81 -13.04
CA ILE A 82 13.34 -3.83 -14.08
C ILE A 82 12.88 -3.32 -15.44
N TRP A 83 11.69 -2.72 -15.52
CA TRP A 83 11.13 -2.26 -16.78
C TRP A 83 11.87 -1.04 -17.34
N ALA A 84 12.19 -0.07 -16.50
CA ALA A 84 12.99 1.10 -16.87
C ALA A 84 14.34 0.67 -17.45
N ARG A 85 15.04 -0.27 -16.82
CA ARG A 85 16.30 -0.84 -17.34
C ARG A 85 16.14 -1.54 -18.68
N ALA A 86 15.01 -2.20 -18.90
CA ALA A 86 14.74 -2.89 -20.16
C ALA A 86 14.40 -1.92 -21.30
N LYS A 87 13.83 -0.74 -21.01
CA LYS A 87 13.39 0.25 -22.01
C LYS A 87 14.39 1.40 -22.23
N ARG A 88 15.11 1.81 -21.19
CA ARG A 88 16.13 2.88 -21.20
C ARG A 88 17.38 2.42 -20.43
N PRO A 89 18.19 1.50 -21.00
CA PRO A 89 19.36 0.93 -20.32
C PRO A 89 20.41 1.98 -19.95
N ASP A 90 20.56 3.03 -20.77
CA ASP A 90 21.56 4.08 -20.57
C ASP A 90 21.19 5.07 -19.45
N ASP A 91 19.90 5.31 -19.23
CA ASP A 91 19.39 6.25 -18.21
C ASP A 91 19.20 5.59 -16.83
N ALA A 92 19.15 4.25 -16.80
CA ALA A 92 18.82 3.49 -15.60
C ALA A 92 19.72 3.76 -14.36
N PRO A 93 21.03 4.05 -14.49
CA PRO A 93 21.87 4.41 -13.33
C PRO A 93 21.48 5.73 -12.65
N MET A 94 20.76 6.61 -13.36
CA MET A 94 20.35 7.93 -12.88
C MET A 94 18.98 7.92 -12.19
N LEU A 95 18.14 6.90 -12.46
CA LEU A 95 16.82 6.73 -11.86
C LEU A 95 16.90 6.03 -10.48
N ARG A 96 17.27 6.79 -9.45
CA ARG A 96 17.54 6.24 -8.10
C ARG A 96 16.37 6.29 -7.12
N GLY A 97 15.29 7.01 -7.41
CA GLY A 97 14.13 7.13 -6.53
C GLY A 97 12.84 6.64 -7.18
N PHE A 98 11.89 6.21 -6.34
CA PHE A 98 10.59 5.70 -6.78
C PHE A 98 9.83 6.69 -7.66
N LYS A 99 9.79 7.98 -7.26
CA LYS A 99 9.06 9.00 -8.00
C LYS A 99 9.66 9.21 -9.38
N GLU A 100 10.99 9.27 -9.45
CA GLU A 100 11.73 9.45 -10.71
C GLU A 100 11.53 8.24 -11.63
N GLN A 101 11.57 7.02 -11.07
CA GLN A 101 11.28 5.79 -11.81
C GLN A 101 9.83 5.73 -12.30
N LEU A 102 8.87 6.10 -11.47
CA LEU A 102 7.44 6.15 -11.83
C LEU A 102 7.21 7.12 -12.99
N LEU A 103 7.76 8.35 -12.90
CA LEU A 103 7.64 9.36 -13.94
C LEU A 103 8.29 8.91 -15.25
N ALA A 104 9.50 8.36 -15.20
CA ALA A 104 10.19 7.86 -16.39
C ALA A 104 9.42 6.71 -17.04
N CYS A 105 8.88 5.78 -16.25
CA CYS A 105 8.07 4.68 -16.77
C CYS A 105 6.75 5.19 -17.38
N ALA A 106 6.07 6.13 -16.72
CA ALA A 106 4.86 6.74 -17.25
C ALA A 106 5.12 7.46 -18.59
N GLU A 107 6.23 8.18 -18.69
CA GLU A 107 6.67 8.84 -19.93
C GLU A 107 6.93 7.82 -21.06
N ILE A 108 7.61 6.70 -20.77
CA ILE A 108 7.90 5.64 -21.74
C ILE A 108 6.61 5.02 -22.30
N ALA A 109 5.57 4.85 -21.49
CA ALA A 109 4.29 4.25 -21.87
C ALA A 109 3.20 5.27 -22.21
N GLU A 110 3.51 6.57 -22.22
CA GLU A 110 2.52 7.65 -22.43
C GLU A 110 1.31 7.56 -21.47
N VAL A 111 1.56 7.16 -20.20
CA VAL A 111 0.53 7.01 -19.17
C VAL A 111 0.27 8.35 -18.47
N ASP A 112 -0.98 8.81 -18.50
CA ASP A 112 -1.42 9.92 -17.65
C ASP A 112 -1.59 9.44 -16.19
N LEU A 113 -0.65 9.82 -15.33
CA LEU A 113 -0.68 9.53 -13.90
C LEU A 113 -1.78 10.29 -13.13
N GLY A 114 -2.33 11.37 -13.69
CA GLY A 114 -3.44 12.10 -13.07
C GLY A 114 -4.79 11.39 -13.21
N SER A 115 -4.97 10.62 -14.28
CA SER A 115 -6.21 9.90 -14.53
C SER A 115 -6.46 8.77 -13.50
N ASP A 116 -7.68 8.74 -12.97
CA ASP A 116 -8.17 7.76 -11.99
C ASP A 116 -7.29 7.60 -10.74
N ASN A 117 -6.60 8.68 -10.34
CA ASN A 117 -5.71 8.76 -9.19
C ASN A 117 -4.53 7.78 -9.17
N VAL A 118 -4.12 7.23 -10.33
CA VAL A 118 -3.02 6.24 -10.40
C VAL A 118 -1.72 6.76 -9.78
N GLY A 119 -1.28 7.95 -10.18
CA GLY A 119 -0.06 8.58 -9.65
C GLY A 119 -0.15 8.91 -8.16
N PRO A 120 -1.18 9.67 -7.72
CA PRO A 120 -1.40 9.98 -6.31
C PRO A 120 -1.42 8.74 -5.40
N ASP A 121 -2.18 7.71 -5.76
CA ASP A 121 -2.31 6.49 -4.95
C ASP A 121 -1.00 5.70 -4.88
N LEU A 122 -0.25 5.60 -5.99
CA LEU A 122 1.07 4.94 -6.01
C LEU A 122 2.12 5.70 -5.17
N LEU A 123 2.10 7.03 -5.24
CA LEU A 123 3.00 7.86 -4.44
C LEU A 123 2.66 7.77 -2.94
N GLU A 124 1.37 7.77 -2.60
CA GLU A 124 0.91 7.58 -1.22
C GLU A 124 1.32 6.20 -0.70
N MET A 125 1.07 5.12 -1.46
CA MET A 125 1.50 3.76 -1.12
C MET A 125 2.99 3.69 -0.77
N PHE A 126 3.84 4.35 -1.57
CA PHE A 126 5.28 4.36 -1.35
C PHE A 126 5.70 5.17 -0.10
N ILE A 127 5.02 6.29 0.17
CA ILE A 127 5.25 7.08 1.37
C ILE A 127 4.81 6.30 2.61
N VAL A 128 3.64 5.64 2.57
CA VAL A 128 3.16 4.71 3.61
C VAL A 128 4.22 3.64 3.88
N ALA A 129 4.74 2.98 2.86
CA ALA A 129 5.77 1.96 3.01
C ALA A 129 7.04 2.51 3.70
N ASN A 130 7.44 3.74 3.41
CA ASN A 130 8.58 4.37 4.09
C ASN A 130 8.29 4.70 5.56
N VAL A 131 7.07 5.14 5.89
CA VAL A 131 6.65 5.33 7.28
C VAL A 131 6.64 4.00 8.03
N VAL A 132 6.07 2.94 7.45
CA VAL A 132 6.07 1.59 8.05
C VAL A 132 7.50 1.07 8.27
N ARG A 133 8.43 1.36 7.35
CA ARG A 133 9.82 0.89 7.44
C ARG A 133 10.67 1.67 8.44
N HIS A 134 10.44 2.97 8.56
CA HIS A 134 11.35 3.88 9.26
C HIS A 134 10.74 4.56 10.50
N GLY A 135 9.43 4.50 10.67
CA GLY A 135 8.69 5.18 11.74
C GLY A 135 8.65 6.69 11.54
N GLU A 136 9.16 7.42 12.53
CA GLU A 136 9.18 8.88 12.55
C GLU A 136 10.10 9.51 11.48
N GLY A 137 9.83 10.78 11.17
CA GLY A 137 10.67 11.61 10.30
C GLY A 137 9.94 12.15 9.08
N PRO A 138 10.68 12.60 8.04
CA PRO A 138 10.10 13.35 6.93
C PRO A 138 9.01 12.62 6.15
N ALA A 139 9.08 11.29 6.07
CA ALA A 139 8.04 10.49 5.43
C ALA A 139 6.72 10.52 6.23
N CYS A 140 6.80 10.48 7.57
CA CYS A 140 5.66 10.54 8.47
C CYS A 140 4.98 11.92 8.39
N GLU A 141 5.78 12.99 8.47
CA GLU A 141 5.29 14.37 8.32
C GLU A 141 4.61 14.58 6.97
N LYS A 142 5.25 14.11 5.89
CA LYS A 142 4.68 14.19 4.54
C LYS A 142 3.38 13.41 4.42
N LEU A 143 3.32 12.19 4.97
CA LEU A 143 2.11 11.37 4.91
C LEU A 143 0.94 12.02 5.65
N ARG A 144 1.20 12.60 6.83
CA ARG A 144 0.19 13.34 7.59
C ARG A 144 -0.38 14.52 6.80
N ALA A 145 0.46 15.20 6.01
CA ALA A 145 0.02 16.32 5.19
C ALA A 145 -0.85 15.89 4.00
N ILE A 146 -0.50 14.79 3.32
CA ILE A 146 -1.18 14.38 2.08
C ILE A 146 -2.34 13.40 2.30
N ALA A 147 -2.31 12.63 3.39
CA ALA A 147 -3.30 11.61 3.71
C ALA A 147 -3.69 11.67 5.21
N PRO A 148 -4.25 12.81 5.68
CA PRO A 148 -4.64 12.98 7.09
C PRO A 148 -5.69 11.96 7.54
N ALA A 149 -6.47 11.40 6.60
CA ALA A 149 -7.48 10.38 6.88
C ALA A 149 -6.91 9.07 7.47
N LEU A 150 -5.62 8.77 7.24
CA LEU A 150 -4.95 7.59 7.79
C LEU A 150 -4.60 7.72 9.28
N TRP A 151 -4.84 8.89 9.89
CA TRP A 151 -4.38 9.25 11.23
C TRP A 151 -5.53 9.69 12.15
N SER A 152 -6.72 9.11 11.99
CA SER A 152 -7.89 9.54 12.76
C SER A 152 -7.68 9.35 14.27
N ASN A 153 -7.45 10.46 14.98
CA ASN A 153 -7.29 10.50 16.44
C ASN A 153 -8.59 10.21 17.20
N GLU A 154 -9.74 10.20 16.51
CA GLU A 154 -11.07 9.93 17.06
C GLU A 154 -11.54 8.50 16.74
N ALA A 155 -10.67 7.66 16.15
CA ALA A 155 -11.04 6.31 15.77
C ALA A 155 -11.34 5.45 17.00
N GLY A 156 -12.61 5.08 17.16
CA GLY A 156 -13.05 4.18 18.24
C GLY A 156 -12.50 2.75 18.11
N ASP A 157 -11.88 2.39 16.99
CA ASP A 157 -11.33 1.07 16.69
C ASP A 157 -9.84 0.92 17.08
N TYR A 158 -9.22 1.94 17.67
CA TYR A 158 -7.81 1.89 18.06
C TYR A 158 -7.56 2.43 19.46
N LEU A 159 -6.74 1.70 20.22
CA LEU A 159 -6.12 2.19 21.43
C LEU A 159 -4.64 1.85 21.33
N ASP A 160 -3.78 2.87 21.50
CA ASP A 160 -2.34 2.63 21.58
C ASP A 160 -2.04 1.80 22.84
N LEU A 161 -1.38 0.66 22.65
CA LEU A 161 -1.03 -0.27 23.70
C LEU A 161 0.28 0.12 24.42
N LEU A 162 1.06 1.05 23.84
CA LEU A 162 2.36 1.43 24.37
C LEU A 162 2.24 2.50 25.47
N PRO A 163 2.73 2.23 26.69
CA PRO A 163 2.92 3.29 27.67
C PRO A 163 4.09 4.18 27.23
N GLY A 164 3.83 5.47 27.01
CA GLY A 164 4.90 6.43 26.66
C GLY A 164 4.41 7.63 25.86
N PRO A 165 5.34 8.45 25.34
CA PRO A 165 5.01 9.52 24.41
C PRO A 165 4.37 8.92 23.15
N THR A 166 3.24 9.47 22.75
CA THR A 166 2.56 9.09 21.50
C THR A 166 3.49 9.31 20.31
N LEU A 167 3.81 8.24 19.60
CA LEU A 167 4.60 8.30 18.37
C LEU A 167 3.65 8.37 17.18
N PRO A 168 3.63 9.47 16.39
CA PRO A 168 2.74 9.62 15.26
C PRO A 168 2.64 8.37 14.39
N SER A 169 3.76 7.78 13.98
CA SER A 169 3.83 6.60 13.10
C SER A 169 3.12 5.35 13.64
N GLU A 170 3.02 5.19 14.96
CA GLU A 170 2.28 4.08 15.59
C GLU A 170 0.76 4.22 15.39
N HIS A 171 0.27 5.45 15.20
CA HIS A 171 -1.13 5.73 14.91
C HIS A 171 -1.49 5.62 13.42
N LEU A 172 -0.58 5.13 12.57
CA LEU A 172 -0.88 4.92 11.16
C LEU A 172 -1.91 3.81 11.04
N ARG A 173 -3.09 4.13 10.48
CA ARG A 173 -4.19 3.19 10.28
C ARG A 173 -4.37 2.90 8.80
N LEU A 174 -4.21 1.62 8.43
CA LEU A 174 -4.49 1.14 7.08
C LEU A 174 -5.69 0.20 7.12
N ARG A 175 -6.65 0.46 6.25
CA ARG A 175 -7.88 -0.33 6.13
C ARG A 175 -7.82 -1.20 4.88
N PRO A 176 -8.67 -2.25 4.80
CA PRO A 176 -8.81 -3.04 3.57
C PRO A 176 -9.07 -2.19 2.33
N ALA A 177 -9.83 -1.09 2.46
CA ALA A 177 -10.08 -0.15 1.37
C ALA A 177 -8.81 0.55 0.85
N ASP A 178 -7.83 0.82 1.71
CA ASP A 178 -6.55 1.42 1.31
C ASP A 178 -5.71 0.41 0.51
N LEU A 179 -5.65 -0.83 0.97
CA LEU A 179 -4.99 -1.93 0.25
C LEU A 179 -5.60 -2.12 -1.14
N ILE A 180 -6.94 -2.10 -1.23
CA ILE A 180 -7.69 -2.18 -2.48
C ILE A 180 -7.31 -1.02 -3.41
N ARG A 181 -7.32 0.22 -2.90
CA ARG A 181 -6.97 1.41 -3.68
C ARG A 181 -5.55 1.31 -4.25
N TYR A 182 -4.58 0.90 -3.43
CA TYR A 182 -3.20 0.78 -3.87
C TYR A 182 -2.98 -0.33 -4.90
N ILE A 183 -3.58 -1.51 -4.72
CA ILE A 183 -3.48 -2.57 -5.72
C ILE A 183 -4.15 -2.16 -7.03
N ARG A 184 -5.31 -1.48 -6.96
CA ARG A 184 -6.02 -0.95 -8.13
C ARG A 184 -5.14 0.02 -8.89
N ALA A 185 -4.50 0.97 -8.21
CA ALA A 185 -3.59 1.93 -8.84
C ALA A 185 -2.40 1.23 -9.54
N GLY A 186 -1.77 0.26 -8.88
CA GLY A 186 -0.63 -0.49 -9.47
C GLY A 186 -1.03 -1.37 -10.65
N THR A 187 -2.19 -2.03 -10.57
CA THR A 187 -2.72 -2.86 -11.66
C THR A 187 -3.19 -2.02 -12.84
N ARG A 188 -3.82 -0.85 -12.61
CA ARG A 188 -4.14 0.14 -13.65
C ARG A 188 -2.88 0.65 -14.34
N PHE A 189 -1.86 1.04 -13.59
CA PHE A 189 -0.59 1.52 -14.15
C PHE A 189 -0.01 0.50 -15.13
N TRP A 190 0.19 -0.75 -14.70
CA TRP A 190 0.74 -1.77 -15.58
C TRP A 190 -0.18 -2.15 -16.74
N GLY A 191 -1.50 -2.06 -16.56
CA GLY A 191 -2.47 -2.25 -17.64
C GLY A 191 -2.37 -1.17 -18.71
N ARG A 192 -2.14 0.08 -18.33
CA ARG A 192 -1.92 1.20 -19.25
C ARG A 192 -0.56 1.11 -19.95
N CYS A 193 0.44 0.55 -19.27
CA CYS A 193 1.75 0.27 -19.86
C CYS A 193 1.77 -0.96 -20.79
N ASP A 194 0.71 -1.79 -20.78
CA ASP A 194 0.65 -3.02 -21.55
C ASP A 194 0.13 -2.79 -22.97
N PRO A 195 0.98 -2.95 -24.01
CA PRO A 195 0.57 -2.71 -25.40
C PRO A 195 -0.29 -3.84 -25.98
N LEU A 196 -0.56 -4.91 -25.23
CA LEU A 196 -1.22 -6.11 -25.73
C LEU A 196 -2.75 -6.04 -25.64
N PRO A 197 -3.47 -6.63 -26.62
CA PRO A 197 -4.92 -6.75 -26.55
C PRO A 197 -5.39 -7.38 -25.23
N GLY A 198 -6.50 -6.86 -24.69
CA GLY A 198 -7.06 -7.33 -23.42
C GLY A 198 -6.22 -6.97 -22.20
N ALA A 199 -5.42 -5.89 -22.26
CA ALA A 199 -4.81 -5.29 -21.08
C ALA A 199 -5.91 -4.83 -20.12
N VAL A 200 -5.74 -5.11 -18.82
CA VAL A 200 -6.77 -4.73 -17.83
C VAL A 200 -6.49 -3.31 -17.37
N THR A 201 -7.10 -2.31 -18.00
CA THR A 201 -6.94 -0.90 -17.58
C THR A 201 -7.86 -0.51 -16.44
N GLU A 202 -8.91 -1.30 -16.18
CA GLU A 202 -9.87 -1.11 -15.09
C GLU A 202 -10.06 -2.45 -14.36
N PRO A 203 -9.26 -2.71 -13.31
CA PRO A 203 -9.35 -3.95 -12.55
C PRO A 203 -10.56 -3.96 -11.60
N PRO A 204 -11.05 -5.15 -11.22
CA PRO A 204 -12.27 -5.30 -10.41
C PRO A 204 -12.09 -4.94 -8.93
N HIS A 205 -10.85 -5.05 -8.44
CA HIS A 205 -10.47 -4.62 -7.10
C HIS A 205 -10.24 -3.15 -7.07
#